data_AF-A0A383CLX3-F1
#
_entry.id   AF-A0A383CLX3-F1
#
_cell.length_a   1.000
_cell.length_b   1.000
_cell.length_c   1.000
_cell.angle_alpha   90.00
_cell.angle_beta   90.00
_cell.angle_gamma   90.00
#
_symmetry.space_group_name_H-M   'P 1'
#
loop_
_entity.id
_entity.type
_entity.pdbx_description
1 polymer ?
#
loop_
_entity_poly.entity_id
_entity_poly.type
_entity_poly.pdbx_seq_one_letter_code
_entity_poly.pdbx_strand_id
1 'polypeptide(L)' 'MKIKNKSLSDKSKKWLKRHLKDEFVKKSKEEKYRSRAAYKLIEIDKKFNLLKSCKAVVDLGAAPGSWSE' A
#
# COMPACT_ATOMS: atom_id res chain seq x y z
N MET A 1 -11.65 -4.47 -14.45
CA MET A 1 -10.58 -3.68 -15.12
C MET A 1 -9.75 -4.61 -16.01
N LYS A 2 -9.82 -4.48 -17.34
CA LYS A 2 -8.93 -5.21 -18.26
C LYS A 2 -7.63 -4.42 -18.39
N ILE A 3 -6.48 -5.02 -18.07
CA ILE A 3 -5.17 -4.39 -18.23
C ILE A 3 -4.85 -4.34 -19.73
N LYS A 4 -5.11 -3.21 -20.37
CA LYS A 4 -4.71 -2.93 -21.75
C LYS A 4 -3.35 -2.22 -21.75
N ASN A 5 -2.24 -2.95 -21.58
CA ASN A 5 -0.91 -2.42 -21.86
C ASN A 5 -0.01 -3.52 -22.43
N LYS A 6 0.43 -3.32 -23.68
CA LYS A 6 1.02 -4.35 -24.55
C LYS A 6 2.50 -4.64 -24.28
N SER A 7 3.12 -4.05 -23.24
CA SER A 7 4.59 -4.09 -23.01
C SER A 7 5.06 -4.48 -21.60
N LEU A 8 4.19 -5.01 -20.72
CA LEU A 8 4.63 -5.43 -19.37
C LEU A 8 5.38 -6.77 -19.43
N SER A 9 6.52 -6.87 -18.73
CA SER A 9 7.21 -8.16 -18.52
C SER A 9 6.31 -9.15 -17.76
N ASP A 10 6.55 -10.46 -17.89
CA ASP A 10 5.73 -11.45 -17.19
C ASP A 10 5.83 -11.35 -15.67
N LYS A 11 7.01 -10.94 -15.16
CA LYS A 11 7.19 -10.60 -13.74
C LYS A 11 6.29 -9.44 -13.32
N SER A 12 6.23 -8.39 -14.14
CA SER A 12 5.37 -7.21 -13.90
C SER A 12 3.88 -7.56 -13.96
N LYS A 13 3.45 -8.39 -14.93
CA LYS A 13 2.07 -8.90 -15.01
C LYS A 13 1.69 -9.71 -13.76
N LYS A 14 2.59 -10.61 -13.31
CA LYS A 14 2.37 -11.43 -12.10
C LYS A 14 2.31 -10.57 -10.84
N TRP A 15 3.15 -9.53 -10.74
CA TRP A 15 3.07 -8.56 -9.66
C TRP A 15 1.74 -7.81 -9.67
N LEU A 16 1.32 -7.28 -10.82
CA LEU A 16 0.07 -6.54 -10.95
C LEU A 16 -1.15 -7.40 -10.61
N LYS A 17 -1.18 -8.66 -11.06
CA LYS A 17 -2.25 -9.61 -10.72
C LYS A 17 -2.33 -9.87 -9.22
N ARG A 18 -1.19 -9.96 -8.52
CA ARG A 18 -1.14 -10.10 -7.05
C ARG A 18 -1.62 -8.82 -6.36
N HIS A 19 -1.10 -7.67 -6.80
CA HIS A 19 -1.45 -6.36 -6.24
C HIS A 19 -2.95 -6.06 -6.36
N LEU A 20 -3.58 -6.37 -7.50
CA LEU A 20 -5.03 -6.18 -7.69
C LEU A 20 -5.88 -7.15 -6.86
N LYS A 21 -5.32 -8.28 -6.41
CA LYS A 21 -5.99 -9.25 -5.55
C LYS A 21 -5.80 -8.97 -4.06
N ASP A 22 -4.81 -8.17 -3.68
CA ASP A 22 -4.54 -7.80 -2.29
C ASP A 22 -5.76 -7.06 -1.69
N GLU A 23 -6.29 -7.61 -0.60
CA GLU A 23 -7.46 -7.08 0.08
C GLU A 23 -7.22 -5.68 0.63
N PHE A 24 -6.04 -5.41 1.19
CA PHE A 24 -5.69 -4.10 1.72
C PHE A 24 -5.52 -3.06 0.62
N VAL A 25 -5.14 -3.48 -0.60
CA VAL A 25 -5.17 -2.58 -1.77
C VAL A 25 -6.61 -2.19 -2.11
N LYS A 26 -7.57 -3.11 -2.01
CA LYS A 26 -8.99 -2.79 -2.24
C LYS A 26 -9.54 -1.89 -1.13
N LYS A 27 -9.36 -2.29 0.12
CA LYS A 27 -9.80 -1.51 1.29
C LYS A 27 -9.21 -0.10 1.28
N SER A 28 -7.92 0.05 0.95
CA SER A 28 -7.30 1.38 0.90
C SER A 28 -7.98 2.31 -0.11
N LYS A 29 -8.48 1.79 -1.23
CA LYS A 29 -9.22 2.58 -2.21
C LYS A 29 -10.63 2.93 -1.72
N GLU A 30 -11.30 1.97 -1.10
CA GLU A 30 -12.66 2.14 -0.53
C GLU A 30 -12.65 3.18 0.60
N GLU A 31 -11.67 3.09 1.50
CA GLU A 31 -11.49 3.97 2.66
C GLU A 31 -10.68 5.24 2.33
N LYS A 32 -10.35 5.46 1.05
CA LYS A 32 -9.63 6.65 0.54
C LYS A 32 -8.24 6.85 1.16
N TYR A 33 -7.59 5.79 1.62
CA TYR A 33 -6.17 5.82 1.98
C TYR A 33 -5.27 5.82 0.75
N ARG A 34 -4.12 6.51 0.84
CA ARG A 34 -3.18 6.66 -0.27
C ARG A 34 -2.51 5.35 -0.69
N SER A 35 -2.22 4.48 0.27
CA SER A 35 -1.58 3.19 0.05
C SER A 35 -2.08 2.16 1.08
N ARG A 36 -1.91 0.87 0.77
CA ARG A 36 -2.23 -0.22 1.71
C ARG A 36 -1.34 -0.19 2.98
N ALA A 37 -0.24 0.55 2.98
CA ALA A 37 0.65 0.66 4.13
C ALA A 37 0.02 1.45 5.29
N ALA A 38 -1.03 2.25 5.02
CA ALA A 38 -1.80 2.95 6.04
C ALA A 38 -2.32 2.01 7.13
N TYR A 39 -2.73 0.78 6.78
CA TYR A 39 -3.22 -0.19 7.76
C TYR A 39 -2.16 -0.63 8.77
N LYS A 40 -0.92 -0.83 8.32
CA LYS A 40 0.19 -1.15 9.23
C LYS A 40 0.47 0.02 10.17
N LEU A 41 0.47 1.23 9.63
CA LEU A 41 0.69 2.44 10.43
C LEU A 41 -0.42 2.61 11.48
N ILE A 42 -1.68 2.38 11.12
CA ILE A 42 -2.83 2.42 12.04
C ILE A 42 -2.67 1.35 13.14
N GLU A 43 -2.23 0.14 12.80
CA GLU A 43 -1.99 -0.92 13.78
C GLU A 43 -0.85 -0.57 14.77
N ILE A 44 0.26 -0.07 14.24
CA ILE A 44 1.40 0.42 15.05
C ILE A 44 0.95 1.56 15.96
N ASP A 45 0.22 2.53 15.43
CA ASP A 45 -0.27 3.65 16.21
C ASP A 45 -1.25 3.22 17.30
N LYS A 46 -2.15 2.26 17.02
CA LYS A 46 -3.01 1.66 18.07
C LYS A 46 -2.22 1.02 19.20
N LYS A 47 -1.06 0.42 18.90
CA LYS A 47 -0.22 -0.28 19.89
C LYS A 47 0.69 0.68 20.67
N PHE A 48 1.19 1.72 20.03
CA PHE A 48 2.29 2.54 20.57
C PHE A 48 1.93 4.04 20.70
N ASN A 49 0.79 4.47 20.19
CA ASN A 49 0.27 5.84 20.24
C ASN A 49 1.29 6.89 19.73
N LEU A 50 1.93 6.58 18.60
CA LEU A 50 3.05 7.35 18.04
C LEU A 50 2.59 8.64 17.34
N LEU A 51 1.37 8.65 16.79
CA LEU A 51 0.89 9.71 15.90
C LEU A 51 0.18 10.85 16.63
N LYS A 52 0.03 10.79 17.95
CA LYS A 52 -0.75 11.76 18.73
C LYS A 52 -0.33 13.23 18.51
N SER A 53 0.95 13.49 18.26
CA SER A 53 1.50 14.83 18.00
C SER A 53 1.88 15.06 16.53
N CYS A 54 1.63 14.08 15.65
CA CYS A 54 1.97 14.16 14.24
C CYS A 54 0.92 14.96 13.47
N LYS A 55 1.35 15.95 12.69
CA LYS A 55 0.47 16.75 11.82
C LYS A 55 0.30 16.14 10.42
N ALA A 56 1.29 15.38 9.97
CA ALA A 56 1.30 14.72 8.67
C ALA A 56 2.21 13.49 8.72
N VAL A 57 1.94 12.51 7.86
CA VAL A 57 2.76 11.31 7.69
C VAL A 57 3.11 11.14 6.22
N VAL A 58 4.38 10.87 5.95
CA VAL A 58 4.91 10.60 4.60
C VAL A 58 5.35 9.14 4.53
N ASP A 59 4.80 8.41 3.56
CA ASP A 59 5.21 7.05 3.24
C ASP A 59 6.40 7.10 2.27
N LEU A 60 7.61 6.77 2.73
CA LEU A 60 8.85 6.91 1.96
C LEU A 60 9.17 5.74 1.01
N GLY A 61 8.30 4.73 0.90
CA GLY A 61 8.33 3.77 -0.21
C GLY A 61 9.61 2.92 -0.32
N ALA A 62 9.70 1.75 0.32
CA ALA A 62 10.70 0.72 -0.04
C ALA A 62 10.06 -0.49 -0.72
N ALA A 63 10.63 -0.96 -1.83
CA ALA A 63 10.11 -2.13 -2.54
C ALA A 63 10.64 -3.44 -1.92
N PRO A 64 9.80 -4.50 -1.79
CA PRO A 64 8.42 -4.59 -2.23
C PRO A 64 7.41 -4.44 -1.08
N GLY A 65 6.98 -3.21 -0.76
CA GLY A 65 5.73 -2.99 -0.02
C GLY A 65 5.65 -1.83 0.98
N SER A 66 6.69 -1.01 1.11
CA SER A 66 6.93 0.10 2.05
C SER A 66 6.71 -0.26 3.53
N TRP A 67 7.56 0.08 4.51
CA TRP A 67 8.61 1.09 4.67
C TRP A 67 10.02 0.50 4.43
N SER A 68 11.07 1.34 4.30
CA SER A 68 12.46 0.85 4.26
C SER A 68 12.80 0.12 5.55
N GLU A 69 13.67 -0.87 5.44
CA GLU A 69 14.31 -1.50 6.60
C GLU A 69 14.81 -0.48 7.62
#